data_AF-A0A4R8DG24-F1
#
_entry.id   AF-A0A4R8DG24-F1
#
_cell.length_a   1.000
_cell.length_b   1.000
_cell.length_c   1.000
_cell.angle_alpha   90.00
_cell.angle_beta   90.00
_cell.angle_gamma   90.00
#
_symmetry.space_group_name_H-M   'P 1'
#
loop_
_entity.id
_entity.type
_entity.pdbx_description
1 polymer ?
#
loop_
_entity_poly.entity_id
_entity_poly.type
_entity_poly.pdbx_seq_one_letter_code
_entity_poly.pdbx_strand_id
1 'polypeptide(L)'
;MTKPKRRQEDYTVFDQLYSRKIDEVEQRAIVSCPGDTPVYVAARVMAEHKVSCLFITAAASPEALRPGSVLGYVTDITLRDKVIARQGDTAQPVEQVMDAPIVTISSDAYVYEALLLMFRTKARYLLVDKEGAFTGFLSRNKLLTEQAQSPLVFIQSVKSAVSDEELKRRWETVPRIVTQLLDRGVRASIANQVITTVTDTIALKVIEGVIETIGPPPARFVFMVLGSEGRKEQTLKTDQDNAIIYEDKANEHREEVRAYFLDFAERVSERLNDIGFVYCTGDYMAKNPKWTHSLSHWKRNYLTWMEESVPENVIKFSTFFDCRCLYGDEDILRELQSFLDAELQKPHEKLFAAMAQNALQYQPPLTWLKNIRTITQGEREVFDIKKAMTPIVDLVRVYALRYRVFEVNTGERLLALRDKGAFTENEYQELSQSYYLLMGMRLRKQARQILQDHVKPDNFMELEGLTRIEQRTLREIFKTIEHFQERIRVGFTNNLFG
;
A
#
# COMPACT_ATOMS: atom_id res chain seq x y z
N MET A 1 16.01 44.92 11.90
CA MET A 1 16.71 43.77 12.52
C MET A 1 15.69 42.69 12.85
N THR A 2 15.41 41.83 11.87
CA THR A 2 14.48 40.70 11.99
C THR A 2 15.27 39.48 12.43
N LYS A 3 14.88 38.87 13.56
CA LYS A 3 15.48 37.62 14.06
C LYS A 3 15.40 36.54 12.96
N PRO A 4 16.48 35.76 12.74
CA PRO A 4 16.41 34.66 11.78
C PRO A 4 15.41 33.60 12.27
N LYS A 5 14.49 33.19 11.39
CA LYS A 5 13.68 31.98 11.58
C LYS A 5 14.64 30.81 11.78
N ARG A 6 14.52 30.15 12.94
CA ARG A 6 15.25 28.92 13.26
C ARG A 6 15.01 27.91 12.14
N ARG A 7 16.08 27.53 11.45
CA ARG A 7 16.11 26.42 10.50
C ARG A 7 15.67 25.17 11.27
N GLN A 8 14.62 24.50 10.83
CA GLN A 8 14.30 23.15 11.33
C GLN A 8 15.43 22.27 10.81
N GLU A 9 16.37 21.90 11.68
CA GLU A 9 17.48 21.03 11.34
C GLU A 9 16.92 19.63 11.08
N ASP A 10 17.28 19.04 9.94
CA ASP A 10 17.02 17.63 9.63
C ASP A 10 17.82 16.76 10.60
N TYR A 11 17.26 16.56 11.78
CA TYR A 11 17.79 15.68 12.81
C TYR A 11 17.83 14.25 12.26
N THR A 12 18.99 13.60 12.37
CA THR A 12 19.09 12.17 12.10
C THR A 12 18.20 11.41 13.10
N VAL A 13 17.76 10.19 12.77
CA VAL A 13 16.92 9.38 13.67
C VAL A 13 17.59 9.14 15.04
N PHE A 14 18.92 9.15 15.08
CA PHE A 14 19.69 9.12 16.32
C PHE A 14 19.33 10.34 17.20
N ASP A 15 19.29 11.54 16.62
CA ASP A 15 18.94 12.77 17.32
C ASP A 15 17.47 12.78 17.78
N GLN A 16 16.54 12.17 17.03
CA GLN A 16 15.11 12.10 17.41
C GLN A 16 14.85 11.27 18.66
N LEU A 17 15.61 10.18 18.87
CA LEU A 17 15.49 9.36 20.09
C LEU A 17 15.91 10.15 21.35
N TYR A 18 16.90 11.02 21.22
CA TYR A 18 17.46 11.84 22.31
C TYR A 18 16.77 13.20 22.47
N SER A 19 15.95 13.65 21.52
CA SER A 19 15.30 14.97 21.55
C SER A 19 13.78 14.95 21.64
N ARG A 20 13.10 13.87 21.25
CA ARG A 20 11.64 13.77 21.28
C ARG A 20 11.13 13.48 22.70
N LYS A 21 10.14 14.23 23.15
CA LYS A 21 9.45 14.04 24.43
C LYS A 21 8.29 13.04 24.33
N ILE A 22 7.83 12.54 25.49
CA ILE A 22 6.70 11.60 25.59
C ILE A 22 5.36 12.25 25.23
N ASP A 23 5.16 13.55 25.46
CA ASP A 23 3.96 14.28 25.06
C ASP A 23 3.80 14.40 23.53
N GLU A 24 4.92 14.40 22.80
CA GLU A 24 4.96 14.37 21.33
C GLU A 24 4.68 12.97 20.77
N VAL A 25 4.63 11.92 21.61
CA VAL A 25 4.31 10.54 21.23
C VAL A 25 2.82 10.28 21.42
N GLU A 26 2.17 9.69 20.41
CA GLU A 26 0.75 9.37 20.47
C GLU A 26 0.49 8.29 21.53
N GLN A 27 -0.27 8.65 22.55
CA GLN A 27 -0.60 7.80 23.69
C GLN A 27 -1.85 7.00 23.40
N ARG A 28 -1.91 5.76 23.89
CA ARG A 28 -3.14 4.97 23.86
C ARG A 28 -4.05 5.37 25.01
N ALA A 29 -5.35 5.47 24.74
CA ALA A 29 -6.36 5.73 25.76
C ALA A 29 -6.36 4.63 26.83
N ILE A 30 -6.56 5.01 28.09
CA ILE A 30 -6.61 4.07 29.20
C ILE A 30 -8.00 3.46 29.26
N VAL A 31 -8.10 2.15 29.00
CA VAL A 31 -9.30 1.36 29.29
C VAL A 31 -9.09 0.71 30.66
N SER A 32 -10.10 0.80 31.53
CA SER A 32 -9.98 0.32 32.91
C SER A 32 -11.24 -0.28 33.48
N CYS A 33 -11.10 -1.09 34.54
CA CYS A 33 -12.20 -1.58 35.37
C CYS A 33 -11.76 -1.65 36.85
N PRO A 34 -12.72 -1.63 37.80
CA PRO A 34 -12.38 -1.79 39.22
C PRO A 34 -11.85 -3.19 39.55
N GLY A 35 -11.04 -3.29 40.61
CA GLY A 35 -10.33 -4.52 41.01
C GLY A 35 -11.21 -5.71 41.39
N ASP A 36 -12.43 -5.44 41.88
CA ASP A 36 -13.43 -6.45 42.23
C ASP A 36 -14.16 -7.04 41.00
N THR A 37 -13.94 -6.49 39.80
CA THR A 37 -14.52 -6.99 38.55
C THR A 37 -14.12 -8.44 38.34
N PRO A 38 -15.07 -9.37 38.09
CA PRO A 38 -14.74 -10.75 37.78
C PRO A 38 -13.85 -10.87 36.54
N VAL A 39 -12.87 -11.79 36.57
CA VAL A 39 -11.92 -12.00 35.47
C VAL A 39 -12.59 -12.17 34.10
N TYR A 40 -13.69 -12.93 34.01
CA TYR A 40 -14.40 -13.10 32.73
C TYR A 40 -15.03 -11.79 32.21
N VAL A 41 -15.44 -10.89 33.11
CA VAL A 41 -15.98 -9.58 32.75
C VAL A 41 -14.86 -8.68 32.26
N ALA A 42 -13.71 -8.67 32.94
CA ALA A 42 -12.52 -7.94 32.50
C ALA A 42 -12.07 -8.39 31.10
N ALA A 43 -12.04 -9.70 30.83
CA ALA A 43 -11.74 -10.24 29.50
C ALA A 43 -12.76 -9.80 28.44
N ARG A 44 -14.04 -9.70 28.79
CA ARG A 44 -15.09 -9.19 27.89
C ARG A 44 -14.90 -7.71 27.58
N VAL A 45 -14.55 -6.89 28.57
CA VAL A 45 -14.22 -5.47 28.37
C VAL A 45 -13.02 -5.32 27.43
N MET A 46 -11.98 -6.13 27.60
CA MET A 46 -10.82 -6.16 26.70
C MET A 46 -11.22 -6.48 25.25
N ALA A 47 -12.08 -7.48 25.06
CA ALA A 47 -12.57 -7.86 23.73
C ALA A 47 -13.43 -6.77 23.09
N GLU A 48 -14.37 -6.19 23.83
CA GLU A 48 -15.27 -5.13 23.37
C GLU A 48 -14.50 -3.88 22.94
N HIS A 49 -13.51 -3.47 23.72
CA HIS A 49 -12.68 -2.29 23.42
C HIS A 49 -11.51 -2.61 22.48
N LYS A 50 -11.38 -3.86 22.01
CA LYS A 50 -10.29 -4.35 21.16
C LYS A 50 -8.89 -4.01 21.75
N VAL A 51 -8.71 -4.12 23.07
CA VAL A 51 -7.44 -3.83 23.78
C VAL A 51 -6.77 -5.09 24.33
N SER A 52 -5.44 -5.14 24.26
CA SER A 52 -4.62 -6.23 24.81
C SER A 52 -4.08 -5.96 26.23
N CYS A 53 -4.49 -4.83 26.82
CA CYS A 53 -4.12 -4.40 28.16
C CYS A 53 -5.30 -3.65 28.78
N LEU A 54 -5.69 -4.04 29.99
CA LEU A 54 -6.73 -3.38 30.79
C LEU A 54 -6.13 -2.95 32.12
N PHE A 55 -6.32 -1.68 32.49
CA PHE A 55 -5.82 -1.14 33.75
C PHE A 55 -6.83 -1.39 34.87
N ILE A 56 -6.34 -1.75 36.05
CA ILE A 56 -7.17 -2.10 37.20
C ILE A 56 -7.17 -0.94 38.18
N THR A 57 -8.35 -0.43 38.52
CA THR A 57 -8.52 0.72 39.41
C THR A 57 -9.06 0.33 40.77
N ALA A 58 -8.81 1.17 41.78
CA ALA A 58 -9.33 0.95 43.13
C ALA A 58 -10.86 1.19 43.24
N ALA A 59 -11.44 1.95 42.31
CA ALA A 59 -12.86 2.29 42.29
C ALA A 59 -13.40 2.34 40.85
N ALA A 60 -14.72 2.19 40.71
CA ALA A 60 -15.41 2.02 39.42
C ALA A 60 -15.32 3.24 38.48
N SER A 61 -15.18 4.45 39.03
CA SER A 61 -15.14 5.69 38.26
C SER A 61 -14.35 6.80 38.98
N PRO A 62 -13.01 6.82 38.91
CA PRO A 62 -12.28 8.00 39.35
C PRO A 62 -12.53 9.16 38.37
N GLU A 63 -12.85 10.36 38.87
CA GLU A 63 -13.02 11.58 38.05
C GLU A 63 -11.77 11.90 37.19
N ALA A 64 -10.59 11.50 37.68
CA ALA A 64 -9.35 11.47 36.94
C ALA A 64 -8.47 10.31 37.45
N LEU A 65 -7.82 9.59 36.53
CA LEU A 65 -6.82 8.59 36.90
C LEU A 65 -5.57 9.31 37.40
N ARG A 66 -5.15 9.01 38.63
CA ARG A 66 -4.02 9.66 39.32
C ARG A 66 -3.11 8.61 39.96
N PRO A 67 -1.87 8.95 40.34
CA PRO A 67 -1.03 8.06 41.12
C PRO A 67 -1.78 7.50 42.34
N GLY A 68 -1.77 6.18 42.50
CA GLY A 68 -2.52 5.47 43.56
C GLY A 68 -3.95 5.06 43.20
N SER A 69 -4.55 5.57 42.12
CA SER A 69 -5.88 5.11 41.67
C SER A 69 -5.82 3.86 40.81
N VAL A 70 -4.67 3.58 40.19
CA VAL A 70 -4.41 2.39 39.37
C VAL A 70 -3.60 1.39 40.17
N LEU A 71 -4.20 0.23 40.45
CA LEU A 71 -3.62 -0.85 41.25
C LEU A 71 -2.65 -1.73 40.43
N GLY A 72 -2.94 -1.90 39.14
CA GLY A 72 -2.17 -2.77 38.25
C GLY A 72 -2.78 -2.85 36.86
N TYR A 73 -2.45 -3.90 36.11
CA TYR A 73 -3.00 -4.15 34.80
C TYR A 73 -3.10 -5.65 34.50
N VAL A 74 -3.96 -6.04 33.57
CA VAL A 74 -4.03 -7.39 33.00
C VAL A 74 -3.83 -7.35 31.50
N THR A 75 -3.21 -8.41 30.96
CA THR A 75 -3.00 -8.62 29.53
C THR A 75 -3.51 -10.00 29.13
N ASP A 76 -3.59 -10.27 27.83
CA ASP A 76 -3.91 -11.61 27.31
C ASP A 76 -2.97 -12.68 27.87
N ILE A 77 -1.70 -12.32 28.08
CA ILE A 77 -0.68 -13.20 28.67
C ILE A 77 -0.98 -13.45 30.15
N THR A 78 -1.32 -12.40 30.89
CA THR A 78 -1.68 -12.50 32.32
C THR A 78 -2.88 -13.43 32.50
N LEU A 79 -3.94 -13.24 31.71
CA LEU A 79 -5.14 -14.07 31.76
C LEU A 79 -4.85 -15.52 31.35
N ARG A 80 -4.11 -15.72 30.25
CA ARG A 80 -3.72 -17.06 29.79
C ARG A 80 -2.90 -17.81 30.85
N ASP A 81 -1.88 -17.17 31.42
CA ASP A 81 -0.89 -17.86 32.26
C ASP A 81 -1.36 -18.03 33.71
N LYS A 82 -2.15 -17.08 34.25
CA LYS A 82 -2.60 -17.11 35.65
C LYS A 82 -4.01 -17.67 35.83
N VAL A 83 -4.86 -17.63 34.81
CA VAL A 83 -6.26 -18.10 34.89
C VAL A 83 -6.41 -19.38 34.08
N ILE A 84 -6.26 -19.30 32.75
CA ILE A 84 -6.58 -20.42 31.85
C ILE A 84 -5.65 -21.61 32.06
N ALA A 85 -4.33 -21.39 32.05
CA ALA A 85 -3.34 -22.45 32.21
C ALA A 85 -3.43 -23.15 33.57
N ARG A 86 -4.03 -22.50 34.56
CA ARG A 86 -4.22 -23.03 35.92
C ARG A 86 -5.63 -23.58 36.16
N GLN A 87 -6.51 -23.54 35.15
CA GLN A 87 -7.93 -23.85 35.29
C GLN A 87 -8.58 -23.06 36.45
N GLY A 88 -8.15 -21.80 36.62
CA GLY A 88 -8.61 -20.94 37.71
C GLY A 88 -10.05 -20.48 37.54
N ASP A 89 -10.70 -20.15 38.65
CA ASP A 89 -12.07 -19.62 38.64
C ASP A 89 -12.10 -18.26 37.94
N THR A 90 -12.88 -18.15 36.86
CA THR A 90 -13.03 -16.89 36.12
C THR A 90 -13.95 -15.89 36.81
N ALA A 91 -14.71 -16.30 37.84
CA ALA A 91 -15.55 -15.42 38.64
C ALA A 91 -14.77 -14.68 39.74
N GLN A 92 -13.52 -15.06 40.03
CA GLN A 92 -12.69 -14.37 41.02
C GLN A 92 -12.40 -12.91 40.60
N PRO A 93 -12.17 -12.01 41.57
CA PRO A 93 -11.75 -10.63 41.31
C PRO A 93 -10.48 -10.52 40.45
N VAL A 94 -10.49 -9.62 39.47
CA VAL A 94 -9.37 -9.42 38.53
C VAL A 94 -8.10 -8.92 39.21
N GLU A 95 -8.23 -8.20 40.33
CA GLU A 95 -7.08 -7.76 41.14
C GLU A 95 -6.22 -8.93 41.68
N GLN A 96 -6.78 -10.13 41.81
CA GLN A 96 -6.04 -11.30 42.29
C GLN A 96 -5.09 -11.87 41.24
N VAL A 97 -5.31 -11.55 39.97
CA VAL A 97 -4.52 -12.07 38.83
C VAL A 97 -3.73 -10.98 38.12
N MET A 98 -3.93 -9.70 38.44
CA MET A 98 -3.24 -8.58 37.80
C MET A 98 -1.71 -8.61 37.96
N ASP A 99 -1.02 -7.86 37.11
CA ASP A 99 0.39 -7.53 37.24
C ASP A 99 0.53 -6.15 37.91
N ALA A 100 1.40 -6.08 38.93
CA ALA A 100 1.67 -4.89 39.72
C ALA A 100 3.13 -4.90 40.24
N PRO A 101 3.76 -3.74 40.55
CA PRO A 101 3.23 -2.39 40.40
C PRO A 101 3.33 -1.88 38.95
N ILE A 102 2.55 -0.84 38.64
CA ILE A 102 2.63 -0.16 37.35
C ILE A 102 3.78 0.84 37.32
N VAL A 103 4.50 0.88 36.19
CA VAL A 103 5.57 1.84 36.00
C VAL A 103 5.02 3.07 35.29
N THR A 104 5.33 4.25 35.82
CA THR A 104 4.88 5.53 35.29
C THR A 104 6.04 6.30 34.68
N ILE A 105 5.73 7.22 33.77
CA ILE A 105 6.69 8.15 33.18
C ILE A 105 6.07 9.52 32.99
N SER A 106 6.84 10.58 33.21
CA SER A 106 6.39 11.95 32.94
C SER A 106 6.19 12.17 31.44
N SER A 107 5.16 12.95 31.07
CA SER A 107 4.95 13.42 29.70
C SER A 107 6.12 14.28 29.19
N ASP A 108 6.88 14.91 30.08
CA ASP A 108 8.05 15.71 29.73
C ASP A 108 9.35 14.91 29.52
N ALA A 109 9.34 13.62 29.88
CA ALA A 109 10.49 12.75 29.70
C ALA A 109 10.79 12.53 28.22
N TYR A 110 12.04 12.20 27.90
CA TYR A 110 12.43 11.83 26.56
C TYR A 110 12.12 10.36 26.25
N VAL A 111 11.94 10.06 24.96
CA VAL A 111 11.67 8.69 24.49
C VAL A 111 12.77 7.70 24.92
N TYR A 112 14.04 8.09 24.86
CA TYR A 112 15.13 7.22 25.31
C TYR A 112 15.04 6.89 26.81
N GLU A 113 14.57 7.83 27.64
CA GLU A 113 14.39 7.60 29.08
C GLU A 113 13.31 6.54 29.33
N ALA A 114 12.23 6.58 28.54
CA ALA A 114 11.18 5.56 28.57
C ALA A 114 11.69 4.16 28.21
N LEU A 115 12.52 4.07 27.17
CA LEU A 115 13.13 2.80 26.76
C LEU A 115 14.09 2.26 27.82
N LEU A 116 14.93 3.13 28.41
CA LEU A 116 15.82 2.75 29.51
C LEU A 116 15.03 2.30 30.73
N LEU A 117 13.94 2.99 31.07
CA LEU A 117 13.07 2.64 32.18
C LEU A 117 12.41 1.26 31.96
N MET A 118 11.87 1.00 30.76
CA MET A 118 11.32 -0.30 30.40
C MET A 118 12.36 -1.42 30.43
N PHE A 119 13.61 -1.13 30.05
CA PHE A 119 14.70 -2.11 30.10
C PHE A 119 15.07 -2.47 31.54
N ARG A 120 15.23 -1.46 32.41
CA ARG A 120 15.57 -1.66 33.84
C ARG A 120 14.46 -2.37 34.61
N THR A 121 13.20 -1.99 34.36
CA THR A 121 12.04 -2.50 35.11
C THR A 121 11.40 -3.75 34.50
N LYS A 122 11.85 -4.15 33.29
CA LYS A 122 11.18 -5.14 32.43
C LYS A 122 9.71 -4.80 32.11
N ALA A 123 9.24 -3.60 32.44
CA ALA A 123 7.86 -3.18 32.18
C ALA A 123 7.56 -3.15 30.68
N ARG A 124 6.39 -3.67 30.31
CA ARG A 124 5.90 -3.67 28.92
C ARG A 124 5.06 -2.44 28.60
N TYR A 125 4.49 -1.83 29.62
CA TYR A 125 3.61 -0.66 29.53
C TYR A 125 4.09 0.39 30.52
N LEU A 126 4.01 1.65 30.12
CA LEU A 126 4.23 2.82 30.97
C LEU A 126 2.95 3.66 30.97
N LEU A 127 2.45 4.04 32.16
CA LEU A 127 1.44 5.09 32.26
C LEU A 127 2.11 6.45 32.12
N VAL A 128 1.51 7.32 31.31
CA VAL A 128 2.00 8.68 31.10
C VAL A 128 1.34 9.60 32.10
N ASP A 129 2.15 10.21 32.97
CA ASP A 129 1.74 11.23 33.93
C ASP A 129 1.97 12.61 33.35
N LYS A 130 0.90 13.43 33.30
CA LYS A 130 0.96 14.85 33.01
C LYS A 130 0.32 15.60 34.18
N GLU A 131 1.13 16.38 34.89
CA GLU A 131 0.68 17.21 36.02
C GLU A 131 -0.09 16.43 37.10
N GLY A 132 0.29 15.16 37.35
CA GLY A 132 -0.33 14.31 38.37
C GLY A 132 -1.62 13.62 37.93
N ALA A 133 -1.92 13.62 36.63
CA ALA A 133 -3.00 12.85 36.03
C ALA A 133 -2.47 11.92 34.92
N PHE A 134 -3.00 10.70 34.85
CA PHE A 134 -2.65 9.76 33.80
C PHE A 134 -3.47 10.04 32.53
N THR A 135 -2.79 10.48 31.48
CA THR A 135 -3.44 10.88 30.22
C THR A 135 -3.53 9.74 29.20
N GLY A 136 -2.73 8.70 29.39
CA GLY A 136 -2.61 7.61 28.44
C GLY A 136 -1.54 6.60 28.86
N PHE A 137 -1.28 5.64 27.99
CA PHE A 137 -0.19 4.69 28.19
C PHE A 137 0.60 4.44 26.92
N LEU A 138 1.84 3.99 27.11
CA LEU A 138 2.77 3.59 26.05
C LEU A 138 3.13 2.12 26.22
N SER A 139 3.09 1.36 25.13
CA SER A 139 3.63 0.00 25.11
C SER A 139 5.04 0.01 24.55
N ARG A 140 5.88 -0.94 25.00
CA ARG A 140 7.24 -1.13 24.46
C ARG A 140 7.22 -1.28 22.94
N ASN A 141 6.26 -2.04 22.42
CA ASN A 141 6.10 -2.22 20.98
C ASN A 141 5.78 -0.90 20.30
N LYS A 142 4.88 -0.07 20.82
CA LYS A 142 4.58 1.25 20.24
C LYS A 142 5.83 2.13 20.20
N LEU A 143 6.60 2.20 21.29
CA LEU A 143 7.83 3.01 21.34
C LEU A 143 8.89 2.53 20.35
N LEU A 144 9.14 1.22 20.28
CA LEU A 144 10.10 0.66 19.32
C LEU A 144 9.62 0.79 17.86
N THR A 145 8.30 0.69 17.65
CA THR A 145 7.69 0.77 16.33
C THR A 145 7.63 2.19 15.79
N GLU A 146 7.47 3.20 16.64
CA GLU A 146 7.57 4.60 16.21
C GLU A 146 9.01 5.01 15.87
N GLN A 147 10.01 4.31 16.40
CA GLN A 147 11.42 4.50 16.09
C GLN A 147 11.88 3.66 14.88
N ALA A 148 10.95 3.05 14.15
CA ALA A 148 11.23 2.10 13.08
C ALA A 148 12.14 2.68 11.98
N GLN A 149 13.42 2.33 12.03
CA GLN A 149 14.34 2.40 10.89
C GLN A 149 14.17 1.22 9.91
N SER A 150 13.30 0.27 10.25
CA SER A 150 13.05 -0.93 9.47
C SER A 150 11.70 -0.82 8.74
N PRO A 151 11.65 -1.01 7.42
CA PRO A 151 10.40 -1.08 6.66
C PRO A 151 9.39 -2.07 7.25
N LEU A 152 9.86 -3.19 7.81
CA LEU A 152 9.00 -4.20 8.44
C LEU A 152 8.28 -3.67 9.67
N VAL A 153 8.99 -2.94 10.52
CA VAL A 153 8.41 -2.36 11.73
C VAL A 153 7.44 -1.25 11.36
N PHE A 154 7.75 -0.45 10.33
CA PHE A 154 6.80 0.53 9.82
C PHE A 154 5.52 -0.12 9.27
N ILE A 155 5.63 -1.20 8.48
CA ILE A 155 4.46 -1.96 8.00
C ILE A 155 3.62 -2.46 9.18
N GLN A 156 4.26 -2.97 10.24
CA GLN A 156 3.55 -3.38 11.45
C GLN A 156 2.82 -2.21 12.14
N SER A 157 3.39 -1.00 12.08
CA SER A 157 2.73 0.22 12.57
C SER A 157 1.45 0.55 11.80
N VAL A 158 1.46 0.39 10.47
CA VAL A 158 0.28 0.58 9.60
C VAL A 158 -0.80 -0.43 9.96
N LYS A 159 -0.42 -1.71 10.12
CA LYS A 159 -1.36 -2.76 10.52
C LYS A 159 -1.99 -2.52 11.90
N SER A 160 -1.26 -1.85 12.79
CA SER A 160 -1.76 -1.52 14.14
C SER A 160 -2.66 -0.28 14.18
N ALA A 161 -2.78 0.46 13.08
CA ALA A 161 -3.60 1.65 13.03
C ALA A 161 -5.08 1.32 13.22
N VAL A 162 -5.78 2.20 13.96
CA VAL A 162 -7.19 2.00 14.36
C VAL A 162 -8.14 3.07 13.81
N SER A 163 -7.64 4.10 13.12
CA SER A 163 -8.46 5.12 12.47
C SER A 163 -7.90 5.54 11.12
N ASP A 164 -8.74 6.16 10.29
CA ASP A 164 -8.36 6.67 8.97
C ASP A 164 -7.34 7.81 9.09
N GLU A 165 -7.44 8.65 10.12
CA GLU A 165 -6.46 9.70 10.40
C GLU A 165 -5.09 9.10 10.75
N GLU A 166 -5.03 7.99 11.49
CA GLU A 166 -3.76 7.31 11.73
C GLU A 166 -3.21 6.72 10.42
N LEU A 167 -4.05 6.05 9.61
CA LEU A 167 -3.64 5.52 8.30
C LEU A 167 -3.08 6.62 7.38
N LYS A 168 -3.73 7.79 7.36
CA LYS A 168 -3.26 8.99 6.66
C LYS A 168 -1.87 9.43 7.10
N ARG A 169 -1.66 9.61 8.41
CA ARG A 169 -0.34 9.97 8.95
C ARG A 169 0.73 8.93 8.61
N ARG A 170 0.36 7.64 8.58
CA ARG A 170 1.29 6.58 8.12
C ARG A 170 1.60 6.74 6.64
N TRP A 171 0.60 6.92 5.78
CA TRP A 171 0.81 7.14 4.35
C TRP A 171 1.74 8.32 4.06
N GLU A 172 1.55 9.44 4.77
CA GLU A 172 2.41 10.64 4.69
C GLU A 172 3.87 10.38 5.07
N THR A 173 4.17 9.30 5.81
CA THR A 173 5.55 8.90 6.17
C THR A 173 6.24 8.07 5.08
N VAL A 174 5.49 7.44 4.16
CA VAL A 174 6.03 6.53 3.13
C VAL A 174 7.10 7.19 2.25
N PRO A 175 6.95 8.45 1.77
CA PRO A 175 7.99 9.12 0.98
C PRO A 175 9.37 9.10 1.67
N ARG A 176 9.41 9.33 2.98
CA ARG A 176 10.67 9.33 3.76
C ARG A 176 11.33 7.95 3.78
N ILE A 177 10.55 6.89 3.92
CA ILE A 177 11.05 5.51 3.91
C ILE A 177 11.59 5.15 2.53
N VAL A 178 10.87 5.53 1.48
CA VAL A 178 11.29 5.30 0.09
C VAL A 178 12.61 6.01 -0.19
N THR A 179 12.76 7.28 0.21
CA THR A 179 14.03 8.02 0.09
C THR A 179 15.16 7.31 0.81
N GLN A 180 14.97 6.91 2.06
CA GLN A 180 15.99 6.20 2.85
C GLN A 180 16.45 4.88 2.21
N LEU A 181 15.52 4.14 1.59
CA LEU A 181 15.86 2.90 0.87
C LEU A 181 16.71 3.22 -0.37
N LEU A 182 16.25 4.16 -1.19
CA LEU A 182 16.91 4.51 -2.45
C LEU A 182 18.29 5.13 -2.22
N ASP A 183 18.46 5.99 -1.22
CA ASP A 183 19.74 6.62 -0.87
C ASP A 183 20.77 5.61 -0.35
N ARG A 184 20.31 4.48 0.20
CA ARG A 184 21.16 3.34 0.61
C ARG A 184 21.46 2.38 -0.54
N GLY A 185 21.08 2.71 -1.77
CA GLY A 185 21.31 1.88 -2.95
C GLY A 185 20.40 0.64 -3.04
N VAL A 186 19.30 0.61 -2.27
CA VAL A 186 18.31 -0.47 -2.38
C VAL A 186 17.62 -0.39 -3.75
N ARG A 187 17.43 -1.55 -4.40
CA ARG A 187 16.77 -1.64 -5.71
C ARG A 187 15.35 -1.08 -5.66
N ALA A 188 14.95 -0.39 -6.73
CA ALA A 188 13.61 0.20 -6.87
C ALA A 188 12.49 -0.84 -6.70
N SER A 189 12.69 -2.09 -7.16
CA SER A 189 11.74 -3.19 -6.97
C SER A 189 11.37 -3.42 -5.50
N ILE A 190 12.35 -3.33 -4.59
CA ILE A 190 12.12 -3.47 -3.14
C ILE A 190 11.40 -2.24 -2.59
N ALA A 191 11.74 -1.04 -3.07
CA ALA A 191 11.03 0.18 -2.67
C ALA A 191 9.54 0.13 -3.10
N ASN A 192 9.25 -0.32 -4.32
CA ASN A 192 7.87 -0.55 -4.77
C ASN A 192 7.16 -1.60 -3.89
N GLN A 193 7.84 -2.70 -3.53
CA GLN A 193 7.26 -3.71 -2.64
C GLN A 193 6.87 -3.11 -1.28
N VAL A 194 7.69 -2.22 -0.72
CA VAL A 194 7.35 -1.51 0.52
C VAL A 194 6.15 -0.60 0.32
N ILE A 195 6.11 0.19 -0.76
CA ILE A 195 4.95 1.02 -1.10
C ILE A 195 3.70 0.14 -1.18
N THR A 196 3.70 -0.88 -2.03
CA THR A 196 2.57 -1.80 -2.23
C THR A 196 2.13 -2.46 -0.93
N THR A 197 3.05 -2.92 -0.08
CA THR A 197 2.66 -3.56 1.18
C THR A 197 1.93 -2.58 2.10
N VAL A 198 2.37 -1.32 2.14
CA VAL A 198 1.73 -0.28 2.94
C VAL A 198 0.37 0.10 2.37
N THR A 199 0.28 0.32 1.05
CA THR A 199 -0.98 0.69 0.39
C THR A 199 -2.02 -0.41 0.52
N ASP A 200 -1.63 -1.66 0.32
CA ASP A 200 -2.50 -2.83 0.51
C ASP A 200 -2.99 -2.91 1.95
N THR A 201 -2.09 -2.75 2.93
CA THR A 201 -2.47 -2.80 4.35
C THR A 201 -3.47 -1.71 4.70
N ILE A 202 -3.31 -0.50 4.14
CA ILE A 202 -4.25 0.60 4.33
C ILE A 202 -5.60 0.26 3.69
N ALA A 203 -5.60 -0.18 2.43
CA ALA A 203 -6.83 -0.50 1.72
C ALA A 203 -7.60 -1.66 2.37
N LEU A 204 -6.90 -2.70 2.86
CA LEU A 204 -7.48 -3.78 3.65
C LEU A 204 -8.18 -3.26 4.91
N LYS A 205 -7.52 -2.37 5.67
CA LYS A 205 -8.11 -1.74 6.87
C LYS A 205 -9.36 -0.92 6.56
N VAL A 206 -9.34 -0.18 5.45
CA VAL A 206 -10.50 0.58 5.00
C VAL A 206 -11.65 -0.37 4.66
N ILE A 207 -11.38 -1.39 3.84
CA ILE A 207 -12.37 -2.41 3.44
C ILE A 207 -13.00 -3.08 4.67
N GLU A 208 -12.17 -3.57 5.60
CA GLU A 208 -12.63 -4.18 6.86
C GLU A 208 -13.53 -3.22 7.65
N GLY A 209 -13.11 -1.96 7.83
CA GLY A 209 -13.90 -0.98 8.55
C GLY A 209 -15.22 -0.60 7.85
N VAL A 210 -15.25 -0.60 6.52
CA VAL A 210 -16.51 -0.37 5.78
C VAL A 210 -17.46 -1.54 6.01
N ILE A 211 -16.98 -2.79 5.92
CA ILE A 211 -17.79 -3.99 6.20
C ILE A 211 -18.30 -3.98 7.64
N GLU A 212 -17.48 -3.59 8.62
CA GLU A 212 -17.92 -3.42 10.01
C GLU A 212 -19.06 -2.39 10.13
N THR A 213 -19.10 -1.38 9.27
CA THR A 213 -20.11 -0.30 9.32
C THR A 213 -21.42 -0.66 8.62
N ILE A 214 -21.35 -1.24 7.42
CA ILE A 214 -22.55 -1.51 6.59
C ILE A 214 -23.08 -2.93 6.72
N GLY A 215 -22.37 -3.81 7.44
CA GLY A 215 -22.72 -5.21 7.61
C GLY A 215 -22.01 -6.13 6.61
N PRO A 216 -22.12 -7.46 6.81
CA PRO A 216 -21.42 -8.46 6.01
C PRO A 216 -21.90 -8.48 4.55
N PRO A 217 -21.04 -8.87 3.60
CA PRO A 217 -21.40 -8.95 2.19
C PRO A 217 -22.46 -10.05 1.93
N PRO A 218 -23.46 -9.80 1.07
CA PRO A 218 -24.53 -10.76 0.77
C PRO A 218 -24.09 -11.91 -0.18
N ALA A 219 -22.86 -11.85 -0.69
CA ALA A 219 -22.30 -12.83 -1.63
C ALA A 219 -20.77 -12.91 -1.48
N ARG A 220 -20.18 -14.04 -1.87
CA ARG A 220 -18.71 -14.14 -2.05
C ARG A 220 -18.28 -13.12 -3.10
N PHE A 221 -17.18 -12.43 -2.85
CA PHE A 221 -16.68 -11.40 -3.76
C PHE A 221 -15.17 -11.26 -3.68
N VAL A 222 -14.62 -10.56 -4.67
CA VAL A 222 -13.25 -10.08 -4.72
C VAL A 222 -13.29 -8.58 -4.93
N PHE A 223 -12.60 -7.85 -4.07
CA PHE A 223 -12.12 -6.51 -4.38
C PHE A 223 -10.74 -6.66 -5.02
N MET A 224 -10.64 -6.33 -6.30
CA MET A 224 -9.39 -6.40 -7.06
C MET A 224 -8.83 -5.02 -7.32
N VAL A 225 -7.50 -4.96 -7.37
CA VAL A 225 -6.75 -3.75 -7.74
C VAL A 225 -6.09 -3.96 -9.09
N LEU A 226 -5.97 -2.89 -9.87
CA LEU A 226 -5.65 -2.90 -11.30
C LEU A 226 -4.40 -2.08 -11.61
N GLY A 227 -3.94 -2.13 -12.85
CA GLY A 227 -2.90 -1.24 -13.34
C GLY A 227 -1.62 -1.32 -12.50
N SER A 228 -1.01 -0.18 -12.16
CA SER A 228 0.25 -0.20 -11.38
C SER A 228 0.09 -0.75 -9.96
N GLU A 229 -1.07 -0.62 -9.34
CA GLU A 229 -1.34 -1.21 -8.02
C GLU A 229 -1.49 -2.74 -8.13
N GLY A 230 -2.18 -3.19 -9.18
CA GLY A 230 -2.28 -4.60 -9.55
C GLY A 230 -0.92 -5.24 -9.81
N ARG A 231 -0.05 -4.58 -10.58
CA ARG A 231 1.31 -5.04 -10.86
C ARG A 231 2.30 -4.93 -9.70
N LYS A 232 1.90 -4.35 -8.56
CA LYS A 232 2.80 -4.06 -7.42
C LYS A 232 3.95 -3.10 -7.79
N GLU A 233 3.63 -2.12 -8.63
CA GLU A 233 4.57 -1.13 -9.22
C GLU A 233 4.14 0.31 -8.91
N GLN A 234 3.29 0.48 -7.90
CA GLN A 234 2.74 1.75 -7.48
C GLN A 234 3.85 2.69 -7.00
N THR A 235 3.62 3.99 -7.20
CA THR A 235 4.57 5.06 -6.86
C THR A 235 3.97 6.01 -5.83
N LEU A 236 4.74 7.02 -5.40
CA LEU A 236 4.28 8.02 -4.42
C LEU A 236 3.20 8.97 -4.98
N LYS A 237 3.16 9.13 -6.31
CA LYS A 237 1.95 9.61 -7.02
C LYS A 237 1.03 8.43 -7.26
N THR A 238 -0.04 8.30 -6.47
CA THR A 238 -1.01 7.22 -6.61
C THR A 238 -2.43 7.71 -6.75
N ASP A 239 -3.16 7.07 -7.64
CA ASP A 239 -4.61 7.06 -7.77
C ASP A 239 -5.17 5.72 -7.24
N GLN A 240 -6.49 5.57 -7.29
CA GLN A 240 -7.22 4.34 -6.97
C GLN A 240 -7.64 3.63 -8.26
N ASP A 241 -7.09 2.45 -8.54
CA ASP A 241 -7.49 1.62 -9.67
C ASP A 241 -8.03 0.28 -9.15
N ASN A 242 -9.35 0.13 -9.06
CA ASN A 242 -9.98 -1.03 -8.44
C ASN A 242 -11.32 -1.42 -9.08
N ALA A 243 -11.77 -2.63 -8.79
CA ALA A 243 -13.02 -3.20 -9.29
C ALA A 243 -13.52 -4.32 -8.37
N ILE A 244 -14.80 -4.69 -8.51
CA ILE A 244 -15.43 -5.76 -7.75
C ILE A 244 -15.96 -6.85 -8.68
N ILE A 245 -15.64 -8.09 -8.31
CA ILE A 245 -16.24 -9.30 -8.88
C ILE A 245 -17.01 -10.01 -7.76
N TYR A 246 -18.29 -10.30 -7.94
CA TYR A 246 -19.05 -11.13 -7.00
C TYR A 246 -19.58 -12.42 -7.66
N GLU A 247 -19.84 -13.45 -6.86
CA GLU A 247 -20.42 -14.69 -7.36
C GLU A 247 -21.83 -14.45 -7.97
N ASP A 248 -22.20 -15.27 -8.95
CA ASP A 248 -23.53 -15.20 -9.55
C ASP A 248 -24.58 -15.71 -8.55
N LYS A 249 -25.56 -14.86 -8.21
CA LYS A 249 -26.74 -15.23 -7.42
C LYS A 249 -27.99 -15.39 -8.29
N ALA A 250 -29.01 -16.05 -7.75
CA ALA A 250 -30.34 -16.16 -8.35
C ALA A 250 -30.91 -14.77 -8.67
N ASN A 251 -31.75 -14.68 -9.72
CA ASN A 251 -32.21 -13.40 -10.27
C ASN A 251 -32.87 -12.48 -9.23
N GLU A 252 -33.62 -13.05 -8.28
CA GLU A 252 -34.34 -12.31 -7.24
C GLU A 252 -33.45 -11.53 -6.27
N HIS A 253 -32.19 -11.92 -6.10
CA HIS A 253 -31.23 -11.24 -5.21
C HIS A 253 -30.22 -10.36 -5.95
N ARG A 254 -30.26 -10.31 -7.29
CA ARG A 254 -29.21 -9.61 -8.08
C ARG A 254 -29.16 -8.11 -7.82
N GLU A 255 -30.32 -7.46 -7.71
CA GLU A 255 -30.38 -6.01 -7.50
C GLU A 255 -29.90 -5.63 -6.10
N GLU A 256 -30.32 -6.37 -5.08
CA GLU A 256 -29.90 -6.19 -3.69
C GLU A 256 -28.39 -6.37 -3.52
N VAL A 257 -27.83 -7.46 -4.07
CA VAL A 257 -26.39 -7.75 -4.04
C VAL A 257 -25.60 -6.64 -4.73
N ARG A 258 -26.07 -6.19 -5.90
CA ARG A 258 -25.40 -5.12 -6.64
C ARG A 258 -25.48 -3.77 -5.91
N ALA A 259 -26.62 -3.45 -5.30
CA ALA A 259 -26.78 -2.23 -4.51
C ALA A 259 -25.82 -2.20 -3.32
N TYR A 260 -25.69 -3.31 -2.59
CA TYR A 260 -24.71 -3.45 -1.50
C TYR A 260 -23.28 -3.16 -1.99
N PHE A 261 -22.83 -3.81 -3.08
CA PHE A 261 -21.45 -3.63 -3.53
C PHE A 261 -21.16 -2.24 -4.10
N LEU A 262 -22.16 -1.55 -4.63
CA LEU A 262 -22.00 -0.15 -5.07
C LEU A 262 -21.87 0.80 -3.87
N ASP A 263 -22.69 0.65 -2.82
CA ASP A 263 -22.55 1.44 -1.59
C ASP A 263 -21.21 1.13 -0.88
N PHE A 264 -20.83 -0.14 -0.81
CA PHE A 264 -19.53 -0.58 -0.32
C PHE A 264 -18.37 0.09 -1.10
N ALA A 265 -18.41 0.04 -2.44
CA ALA A 265 -17.38 0.60 -3.28
C ALA A 265 -17.26 2.13 -3.15
N GLU A 266 -18.39 2.84 -3.04
CA GLU A 266 -18.42 4.28 -2.82
C GLU A 266 -17.71 4.65 -1.51
N ARG A 267 -18.10 4.01 -0.40
CA ARG A 267 -17.52 4.25 0.93
C ARG A 267 -16.03 3.92 1.02
N VAL A 268 -15.60 2.82 0.40
CA VAL A 268 -14.18 2.47 0.32
C VAL A 268 -13.42 3.54 -0.45
N SER A 269 -13.96 3.99 -1.58
CA SER A 269 -13.31 4.99 -2.42
C SER A 269 -13.18 6.35 -1.73
N GLU A 270 -14.21 6.79 -1.01
CA GLU A 270 -14.23 8.04 -0.24
C GLU A 270 -13.18 8.02 0.87
N ARG A 271 -13.16 6.96 1.69
CA ARG A 271 -12.19 6.83 2.80
C ARG A 271 -10.75 6.75 2.32
N LEU A 272 -10.50 6.02 1.23
CA LEU A 272 -9.18 5.99 0.59
C LEU A 272 -8.76 7.37 0.07
N ASN A 273 -9.69 8.12 -0.51
CA ASN A 273 -9.43 9.49 -0.97
C ASN A 273 -9.07 10.43 0.19
N ASP A 274 -9.76 10.33 1.32
CA ASP A 274 -9.47 11.14 2.52
C ASP A 274 -8.09 10.85 3.12
N ILE A 275 -7.66 9.58 3.05
CA ILE A 275 -6.32 9.12 3.47
C ILE A 275 -5.22 9.64 2.54
N GLY A 276 -5.52 9.85 1.25
CA GLY A 276 -4.58 10.43 0.28
C GLY A 276 -4.41 9.65 -1.02
N PHE A 277 -5.23 8.63 -1.26
CA PHE A 277 -5.30 7.91 -2.54
C PHE A 277 -6.33 8.58 -3.43
N VAL A 278 -5.91 9.48 -4.33
CA VAL A 278 -6.88 10.29 -5.08
C VAL A 278 -7.71 9.46 -6.05
N TYR A 279 -8.92 9.94 -6.38
CA TYR A 279 -9.74 9.31 -7.41
C TYR A 279 -9.00 9.20 -8.75
N CYS A 280 -9.18 8.05 -9.41
CA CYS A 280 -8.63 7.83 -10.74
C CYS A 280 -9.34 8.70 -11.77
N THR A 281 -8.56 9.46 -12.54
CA THR A 281 -9.07 10.29 -13.64
C THR A 281 -9.55 9.48 -14.84
N GLY A 282 -9.15 8.20 -14.92
CA GLY A 282 -9.56 7.26 -15.96
C GLY A 282 -10.85 6.50 -15.65
N ASP A 283 -11.49 6.77 -14.50
CA ASP A 283 -12.78 6.18 -14.10
C ASP A 283 -12.75 4.64 -13.92
N TYR A 284 -11.58 4.06 -13.64
CA TYR A 284 -11.35 2.64 -13.34
C TYR A 284 -11.44 2.34 -11.83
N MET A 285 -12.59 2.68 -11.23
CA MET A 285 -12.86 2.45 -9.81
C MET A 285 -14.12 1.61 -9.61
N ALA A 286 -14.18 0.78 -8.58
CA ALA A 286 -15.34 -0.05 -8.25
C ALA A 286 -16.61 0.78 -8.00
N LYS A 287 -16.48 2.04 -7.57
CA LYS A 287 -17.61 2.97 -7.45
C LYS A 287 -18.30 3.27 -8.78
N ASN A 288 -17.58 3.14 -9.90
CA ASN A 288 -18.18 3.18 -11.22
C ASN A 288 -19.00 1.91 -11.44
N PRO A 289 -20.32 2.00 -11.71
CA PRO A 289 -21.17 0.83 -11.85
C PRO A 289 -20.76 -0.15 -12.96
N LYS A 290 -19.90 0.28 -13.91
CA LYS A 290 -19.30 -0.58 -14.95
C LYS A 290 -18.30 -1.60 -14.41
N TRP A 291 -17.73 -1.37 -13.23
CA TRP A 291 -16.65 -2.18 -12.67
C TRP A 291 -17.04 -2.94 -11.40
N THR A 292 -18.35 -3.05 -11.14
CA THR A 292 -18.92 -3.79 -10.00
C THR A 292 -20.01 -4.75 -10.49
N HIS A 293 -19.59 -5.97 -10.79
CA HIS A 293 -20.41 -6.95 -11.51
C HIS A 293 -20.12 -8.40 -11.13
N SER A 294 -21.03 -9.29 -11.50
CA SER A 294 -20.88 -10.72 -11.26
C SER A 294 -19.81 -11.37 -12.13
N LEU A 295 -19.29 -12.52 -11.72
CA LEU A 295 -18.29 -13.28 -12.46
C LEU A 295 -18.73 -13.57 -13.91
N SER A 296 -19.97 -13.99 -14.14
CA SER A 296 -20.46 -14.22 -15.50
C SER A 296 -20.45 -12.96 -16.37
N HIS A 297 -20.70 -11.78 -15.79
CA HIS A 297 -20.62 -10.51 -16.50
C HIS A 297 -19.18 -10.16 -16.86
N TRP A 298 -18.23 -10.36 -15.94
CA TRP A 298 -16.81 -10.18 -16.23
C TRP A 298 -16.32 -11.09 -17.36
N LYS A 299 -16.68 -12.38 -17.33
CA LYS A 299 -16.35 -13.32 -18.43
C LYS A 299 -16.85 -12.81 -19.79
N ARG A 300 -18.09 -12.27 -19.85
CA ARG A 300 -18.64 -11.66 -21.07
C ARG A 300 -17.87 -10.41 -21.50
N ASN A 301 -17.52 -9.52 -20.57
CA ASN A 301 -16.74 -8.33 -20.88
C ASN A 301 -15.41 -8.68 -21.54
N TYR A 302 -14.70 -9.67 -20.99
CA TYR A 302 -13.45 -10.14 -21.57
C TYR A 302 -13.63 -10.72 -22.98
N LEU A 303 -14.66 -11.54 -23.22
CA LEU A 303 -14.98 -12.02 -24.57
C LEU A 303 -15.18 -10.87 -25.54
N THR A 304 -16.04 -9.91 -25.18
CA THR A 304 -16.29 -8.72 -26.00
C THR A 304 -15.01 -7.95 -26.28
N TRP A 305 -14.15 -7.74 -25.28
CA TRP A 305 -12.89 -7.01 -25.49
C TRP A 305 -11.90 -7.75 -26.39
N MET A 306 -11.90 -9.09 -26.33
CA MET A 306 -11.06 -9.93 -27.18
C MET A 306 -11.57 -9.94 -28.62
N GLU A 307 -12.88 -10.06 -28.83
CA GLU A 307 -13.53 -10.11 -30.15
C GLU A 307 -13.56 -8.73 -30.85
N GLU A 308 -13.88 -7.68 -30.09
CA GLU A 308 -13.96 -6.30 -30.57
C GLU A 308 -12.67 -5.53 -30.25
N SER A 309 -11.62 -5.77 -31.03
CA SER A 309 -10.27 -5.20 -30.81
C SER A 309 -10.14 -3.70 -31.16
N VAL A 310 -11.13 -2.88 -30.80
CA VAL A 310 -11.04 -1.41 -30.91
C VAL A 310 -10.11 -0.84 -29.81
N PRO A 311 -9.47 0.33 -30.02
CA PRO A 311 -8.50 0.89 -29.08
C PRO A 311 -8.99 0.99 -27.63
N GLU A 312 -10.25 1.36 -27.42
CA GLU A 312 -10.84 1.47 -26.08
C GLU A 312 -10.91 0.11 -25.35
N ASN A 313 -11.30 -0.96 -26.05
CA ASN A 313 -11.38 -2.31 -25.50
C ASN A 313 -10.00 -2.89 -25.23
N VAL A 314 -9.01 -2.59 -26.07
CA VAL A 314 -7.61 -2.96 -25.85
C VAL A 314 -7.07 -2.32 -24.56
N ILE A 315 -7.40 -1.06 -24.29
CA ILE A 315 -7.02 -0.40 -23.04
C ILE A 315 -7.69 -1.08 -21.85
N LYS A 316 -9.01 -1.32 -21.89
CA LYS A 316 -9.73 -2.03 -20.83
C LYS A 316 -9.12 -3.41 -20.56
N PHE A 317 -8.95 -4.20 -21.60
CA PHE A 317 -8.34 -5.53 -21.51
C PHE A 317 -6.94 -5.47 -20.91
N SER A 318 -6.10 -4.52 -21.34
CA SER A 318 -4.74 -4.34 -20.79
C SER A 318 -4.76 -3.97 -19.31
N THR A 319 -5.64 -3.05 -18.90
CA THR A 319 -5.79 -2.61 -17.51
C THR A 319 -6.27 -3.74 -16.62
N PHE A 320 -7.28 -4.49 -17.07
CA PHE A 320 -7.85 -5.61 -16.29
C PHE A 320 -7.01 -6.88 -16.34
N PHE A 321 -6.15 -7.07 -17.35
CA PHE A 321 -5.14 -8.12 -17.32
C PHE A 321 -4.07 -7.86 -16.25
N ASP A 322 -3.87 -6.61 -15.84
CA ASP A 322 -3.02 -6.22 -14.73
C ASP A 322 -3.80 -6.19 -13.41
N CYS A 323 -4.63 -7.19 -13.14
CA CYS A 323 -5.42 -7.27 -11.90
C CYS A 323 -4.88 -8.31 -10.92
N ARG A 324 -5.06 -8.05 -9.63
CA ARG A 324 -4.87 -9.05 -8.56
C ARG A 324 -5.94 -8.91 -7.49
N CYS A 325 -6.17 -9.99 -6.76
CA CYS A 325 -7.00 -9.97 -5.56
C CYS A 325 -6.32 -9.10 -4.49
N LEU A 326 -7.09 -8.18 -3.89
CA LEU A 326 -6.68 -7.46 -2.68
C LEU A 326 -7.46 -7.99 -1.47
N TYR A 327 -8.77 -8.15 -1.58
CA TYR A 327 -9.63 -8.64 -0.49
C TYR A 327 -10.71 -9.60 -1.02
N GLY A 328 -11.10 -10.57 -0.20
CA GLY A 328 -12.19 -11.48 -0.49
C GLY A 328 -11.73 -12.86 -0.96
N ASP A 329 -12.53 -13.50 -1.80
CA ASP A 329 -12.39 -14.90 -2.17
C ASP A 329 -11.63 -15.08 -3.49
N GLU A 330 -10.33 -15.34 -3.39
CA GLU A 330 -9.43 -15.43 -4.55
C GLU A 330 -9.85 -16.51 -5.58
N ASP A 331 -10.64 -17.51 -5.21
CA ASP A 331 -11.09 -18.55 -6.15
C ASP A 331 -11.95 -17.97 -7.27
N ILE A 332 -12.71 -16.90 -7.02
CA ILE A 332 -13.48 -16.20 -8.06
C ILE A 332 -12.53 -15.63 -9.14
N LEU A 333 -11.41 -15.04 -8.72
CA LEU A 333 -10.44 -14.49 -9.66
C LEU A 333 -9.67 -15.60 -10.38
N ARG A 334 -9.35 -16.70 -9.70
CA ARG A 334 -8.74 -17.91 -10.32
C ARG A 334 -9.66 -18.53 -11.37
N GLU A 335 -10.96 -18.55 -11.14
CA GLU A 335 -11.95 -19.02 -12.12
C GLU A 335 -11.98 -18.11 -13.35
N LEU A 336 -11.93 -16.78 -13.16
CA LEU A 336 -11.82 -15.83 -14.26
C LEU A 336 -10.52 -16.02 -15.05
N GLN A 337 -9.38 -16.18 -14.37
CA GLN A 337 -8.10 -16.45 -15.02
C GLN A 337 -8.10 -17.76 -15.80
N SER A 338 -8.70 -18.82 -15.26
CA SER A 338 -8.85 -20.12 -15.93
C SER A 338 -9.71 -20.00 -17.20
N PHE A 339 -10.77 -19.20 -17.13
CA PHE A 339 -11.58 -18.85 -18.30
C PHE A 339 -10.75 -18.09 -19.35
N LEU A 340 -9.96 -17.10 -18.94
CA LEU A 340 -9.10 -16.35 -19.85
C LEU A 340 -8.02 -17.22 -20.49
N ASP A 341 -7.39 -18.14 -19.76
CA ASP A 341 -6.42 -19.07 -20.34
C ASP A 341 -7.08 -19.93 -21.43
N ALA A 342 -8.28 -20.46 -21.18
CA ALA A 342 -9.03 -21.24 -22.17
C ALA A 342 -9.38 -20.40 -23.41
N GLU A 343 -9.78 -19.14 -23.25
CA GLU A 343 -10.08 -18.25 -24.38
C GLU A 343 -8.81 -17.86 -25.16
N LEU A 344 -7.68 -17.64 -24.50
CA LEU A 344 -6.39 -17.31 -25.13
C LEU A 344 -5.77 -18.47 -25.92
N GLN A 345 -6.25 -19.71 -25.75
CA GLN A 345 -5.86 -20.83 -26.60
C GLN A 345 -6.47 -20.74 -28.01
N LYS A 346 -7.49 -19.89 -28.23
CA LYS A 346 -8.09 -19.65 -29.54
C LYS A 346 -7.28 -18.59 -30.32
N PRO A 347 -7.40 -18.53 -31.67
CA PRO A 347 -6.70 -17.52 -32.46
C PRO A 347 -7.24 -16.10 -32.20
N HIS A 348 -6.38 -15.20 -31.71
CA HIS A 348 -6.71 -13.79 -31.39
C HIS A 348 -5.75 -12.80 -32.06
N GLU A 349 -5.40 -13.03 -33.32
CA GLU A 349 -4.39 -12.22 -34.04
C GLU A 349 -4.72 -10.72 -34.07
N LYS A 350 -6.00 -10.37 -34.27
CA LYS A 350 -6.47 -8.97 -34.27
C LYS A 350 -6.25 -8.28 -32.93
N LEU A 351 -6.54 -8.97 -31.83
CA LEU A 351 -6.30 -8.46 -30.48
C LEU A 351 -4.82 -8.19 -30.29
N PHE A 352 -3.95 -9.17 -30.57
CA PHE A 352 -2.50 -9.01 -30.40
C PHE A 352 -1.93 -7.90 -31.28
N ALA A 353 -2.39 -7.77 -32.53
CA ALA A 353 -1.99 -6.68 -33.42
C ALA A 353 -2.42 -5.31 -32.88
N ALA A 354 -3.66 -5.18 -32.38
CA ALA A 354 -4.17 -3.94 -31.80
C ALA A 354 -3.44 -3.59 -30.48
N MET A 355 -3.13 -4.57 -29.63
CA MET A 355 -2.33 -4.36 -28.43
C MET A 355 -0.89 -3.95 -28.76
N ALA A 356 -0.27 -4.57 -29.78
CA ALA A 356 1.03 -4.19 -30.26
C ALA A 356 1.04 -2.76 -30.81
N GLN A 357 0.02 -2.37 -31.58
CA GLN A 357 -0.13 -0.99 -32.04
C GLN A 357 -0.24 0.01 -30.87
N ASN A 358 -0.97 -0.34 -29.80
CA ASN A 358 -1.04 0.49 -28.59
C ASN A 358 0.34 0.65 -27.93
N ALA A 359 1.10 -0.44 -27.79
CA ALA A 359 2.47 -0.42 -27.25
C ALA A 359 3.45 0.44 -28.10
N LEU A 360 3.13 0.65 -29.39
CA LEU A 360 3.90 1.47 -30.32
C LEU A 360 3.49 2.95 -30.35
N GLN A 361 2.34 3.32 -29.78
CA GLN A 361 1.86 4.72 -29.78
C GLN A 361 2.81 5.64 -29.00
N TYR A 362 3.41 5.14 -27.93
CA TYR A 362 4.38 5.90 -27.14
C TYR A 362 5.78 5.68 -27.70
N GLN A 363 6.26 6.69 -28.44
CA GLN A 363 7.63 6.72 -28.92
C GLN A 363 8.57 7.13 -27.78
N PRO A 364 9.71 6.44 -27.58
CA PRO A 364 10.74 6.84 -26.64
C PRO A 364 11.11 8.29 -26.88
N PRO A 365 11.43 9.07 -25.83
CA PRO A 365 11.77 10.47 -25.98
C PRO A 365 13.17 10.59 -26.57
N LEU A 366 13.33 10.26 -27.85
CA LEU A 366 14.55 10.44 -28.63
C LEU A 366 14.25 11.40 -29.78
N THR A 367 15.17 12.32 -30.04
CA THR A 367 15.20 13.12 -31.26
C THR A 367 15.84 12.32 -32.39
N TRP A 368 15.72 12.80 -33.63
CA TRP A 368 16.38 12.19 -34.78
C TRP A 368 17.91 12.05 -34.61
N LEU A 369 18.53 12.91 -33.80
CA LEU A 369 19.96 12.84 -33.43
C LEU A 369 20.23 11.96 -32.19
N LYS A 370 19.24 11.17 -31.73
CA LYS A 370 19.31 10.32 -30.52
C LYS A 370 19.61 11.11 -29.23
N ASN A 371 19.23 12.39 -29.18
CA ASN A 371 19.18 13.16 -27.92
C ASN A 371 17.84 12.92 -27.23
N ILE A 372 17.74 13.19 -25.93
CA ILE A 372 16.47 13.04 -25.22
C ILE A 372 15.49 14.12 -25.73
N ARG A 373 14.35 13.70 -26.25
CA ARG A 373 13.27 14.60 -26.67
C ARG A 373 12.55 15.14 -25.44
N THR A 374 12.57 16.45 -25.29
CA THR A 374 11.90 17.16 -24.22
C THR A 374 10.65 17.87 -24.73
N ILE A 375 9.80 18.25 -23.78
CA ILE A 375 8.74 19.23 -23.96
C ILE A 375 9.04 20.42 -23.05
N THR A 376 8.71 21.62 -23.51
CA THR A 376 8.84 22.83 -22.71
C THR A 376 7.65 22.91 -21.74
N GLN A 377 7.93 22.97 -20.44
CA GLN A 377 6.93 23.20 -19.40
C GLN A 377 7.34 24.43 -18.59
N GLY A 378 6.67 25.57 -18.85
CA GLY A 378 7.10 26.86 -18.33
C GLY A 378 8.44 27.25 -18.94
N GLU A 379 9.46 27.43 -18.09
CA GLU A 379 10.83 27.77 -18.51
C GLU A 379 11.75 26.54 -18.56
N ARG A 380 11.23 25.32 -18.34
CA ARG A 380 12.04 24.11 -18.17
C ARG A 380 11.84 23.11 -19.30
N GLU A 381 12.92 22.45 -19.68
CA GLU A 381 12.91 21.32 -20.63
C GLU A 381 12.81 20.00 -19.88
N VAL A 382 11.70 19.28 -20.08
CA VAL A 382 11.37 18.06 -19.34
C VAL A 382 10.97 16.90 -20.24
N PHE A 383 11.08 15.67 -19.75
CA PHE A 383 10.44 14.49 -20.36
C PHE A 383 9.57 13.75 -19.34
N ASP A 384 8.50 13.11 -19.80
CA ASP A 384 7.62 12.33 -18.91
C ASP A 384 8.19 10.92 -18.71
N ILE A 385 8.72 10.64 -17.51
CA ILE A 385 9.31 9.34 -17.19
C ILE A 385 8.28 8.21 -17.14
N LYS A 386 7.02 8.50 -16.78
CA LYS A 386 5.95 7.49 -16.82
C LYS A 386 5.75 7.06 -18.27
N LYS A 387 5.62 8.03 -19.19
CA LYS A 387 5.50 7.73 -20.63
C LYS A 387 6.72 7.01 -21.20
N ALA A 388 7.92 7.32 -20.72
CA ALA A 388 9.13 6.62 -21.14
C ALA A 388 9.16 5.15 -20.68
N MET A 389 8.52 4.83 -19.54
CA MET A 389 8.43 3.46 -19.01
C MET A 389 7.30 2.64 -19.63
N THR A 390 6.20 3.28 -20.04
CA THR A 390 4.99 2.61 -20.57
C THR A 390 5.29 1.59 -21.68
N PRO A 391 6.15 1.87 -22.68
CA PRO A 391 6.48 0.89 -23.71
C PRO A 391 7.02 -0.44 -23.18
N ILE A 392 7.83 -0.44 -22.12
CA ILE A 392 8.36 -1.68 -21.53
C ILE A 392 7.21 -2.50 -20.94
N VAL A 393 6.34 -1.85 -20.16
CA VAL A 393 5.19 -2.52 -19.53
C VAL A 393 4.25 -3.09 -20.58
N ASP A 394 3.90 -2.30 -21.59
CA ASP A 394 2.97 -2.71 -22.64
C ASP A 394 3.54 -3.85 -23.50
N LEU A 395 4.82 -3.76 -23.88
CA LEU A 395 5.52 -4.81 -24.60
C LEU A 395 5.51 -6.12 -23.82
N VAL A 396 5.95 -6.08 -22.56
CA VAL A 396 6.00 -7.26 -21.69
C VAL A 396 4.60 -7.83 -21.49
N ARG A 397 3.57 -6.99 -21.39
CA ARG A 397 2.17 -7.43 -21.29
C ARG A 397 1.71 -8.19 -22.53
N VAL A 398 1.99 -7.67 -23.73
CA VAL A 398 1.60 -8.33 -24.99
C VAL A 398 2.25 -9.70 -25.12
N TYR A 399 3.54 -9.80 -24.79
CA TYR A 399 4.23 -11.10 -24.76
C TYR A 399 3.66 -12.01 -23.67
N ALA A 400 3.41 -11.49 -22.46
CA ALA A 400 2.85 -12.29 -21.37
C ALA A 400 1.51 -12.93 -21.76
N LEU A 401 0.62 -12.17 -22.42
CA LEU A 401 -0.62 -12.69 -22.96
C LEU A 401 -0.40 -13.77 -24.02
N ARG A 402 0.48 -13.53 -24.99
CA ARG A 402 0.78 -14.49 -26.06
C ARG A 402 1.32 -15.81 -25.53
N TYR A 403 2.14 -15.75 -24.48
CA TYR A 403 2.78 -16.91 -23.84
C TYR A 403 2.01 -17.42 -22.63
N ARG A 404 0.82 -16.87 -22.35
CA ARG A 404 -0.08 -17.25 -21.25
C ARG A 404 0.65 -17.25 -19.89
N VAL A 405 1.24 -16.10 -19.59
CA VAL A 405 1.95 -15.74 -18.34
C VAL A 405 1.02 -14.81 -17.57
N PHE A 406 0.51 -15.27 -16.42
CA PHE A 406 -0.52 -14.57 -15.62
C PHE A 406 0.05 -13.83 -14.41
N GLU A 407 1.37 -13.91 -14.20
CA GLU A 407 2.14 -13.01 -13.36
C GLU A 407 1.78 -11.57 -13.74
N VAL A 408 1.62 -10.70 -12.75
CA VAL A 408 1.17 -9.32 -12.98
C VAL A 408 2.33 -8.33 -13.00
N ASN A 409 3.36 -8.55 -12.19
CA ASN A 409 4.50 -7.66 -12.12
C ASN A 409 5.34 -7.73 -13.41
N THR A 410 5.77 -6.59 -13.94
CA THR A 410 6.55 -6.49 -15.18
C THR A 410 7.87 -7.28 -15.07
N GLY A 411 8.54 -7.22 -13.92
CA GLY A 411 9.78 -7.98 -13.69
C GLY A 411 9.55 -9.49 -13.59
N GLU A 412 8.47 -9.91 -12.92
CA GLU A 412 8.07 -11.32 -12.85
C GLU A 412 7.68 -11.86 -14.24
N ARG A 413 6.93 -11.08 -15.04
CA ARG A 413 6.61 -11.42 -16.43
C ARG A 413 7.85 -11.54 -17.29
N LEU A 414 8.79 -10.61 -17.18
CA LEU A 414 10.07 -10.65 -17.90
C LEU A 414 10.83 -11.95 -17.58
N LEU A 415 10.89 -12.34 -16.31
CA LEU A 415 11.53 -13.58 -15.87
C LEU A 415 10.82 -14.82 -16.46
N ALA A 416 9.50 -14.89 -16.34
CA ALA A 416 8.72 -16.02 -16.85
C ALA A 416 8.79 -16.15 -18.38
N LEU A 417 8.79 -15.02 -19.09
CA LEU A 417 8.93 -14.97 -20.55
C LEU A 417 10.31 -15.44 -21.01
N ARG A 418 11.36 -15.10 -20.27
CA ARG A 418 12.70 -15.67 -20.49
C ARG A 418 12.69 -17.19 -20.30
N ASP A 419 12.11 -17.67 -19.20
CA ASP A 419 12.08 -19.10 -18.89
C ASP A 419 11.28 -19.92 -19.93
N LYS A 420 10.31 -19.26 -20.59
CA LYS A 420 9.55 -19.81 -21.74
C LYS A 420 10.24 -19.64 -23.09
N GLY A 421 11.43 -19.04 -23.15
CA GLY A 421 12.19 -18.80 -24.38
C GLY A 421 11.66 -17.68 -25.28
N ALA A 422 10.71 -16.86 -24.79
CA ALA A 422 10.20 -15.70 -25.54
C ALA A 422 11.24 -14.57 -25.63
N PHE A 423 12.06 -14.43 -24.57
CA PHE A 423 13.18 -13.51 -24.49
C PHE A 423 14.48 -14.25 -24.22
N THR A 424 15.57 -13.76 -24.80
CA THR A 424 16.92 -14.22 -24.43
C THR A 424 17.32 -13.69 -23.05
N GLU A 425 18.35 -14.27 -22.42
CA GLU A 425 18.88 -13.76 -21.15
C GLU A 425 19.34 -12.30 -21.26
N ASN A 426 19.97 -11.92 -22.38
CA ASN A 426 20.41 -10.54 -22.59
C ASN A 426 19.21 -9.57 -22.66
N GLU A 427 18.17 -9.96 -23.40
CA GLU A 427 16.96 -9.15 -23.53
C GLU A 427 16.23 -8.96 -22.19
N TYR A 428 16.14 -10.03 -21.41
CA TYR A 428 15.62 -9.99 -20.05
C TYR A 428 16.40 -8.99 -19.18
N GLN A 429 17.73 -9.09 -19.18
CA GLN A 429 18.59 -8.21 -18.38
C GLN A 429 18.47 -6.74 -18.79
N GLU A 430 18.54 -6.44 -20.09
CA GLU A 430 18.45 -5.08 -20.62
C GLU A 430 17.12 -4.41 -20.27
N LEU A 431 15.99 -5.09 -20.50
CA LEU A 431 14.66 -4.57 -20.19
C LEU A 431 14.44 -4.43 -18.68
N SER A 432 14.84 -5.42 -17.88
CA SER A 432 14.69 -5.39 -16.42
C SER A 432 15.49 -4.25 -15.79
N GLN A 433 16.76 -4.11 -16.18
CA GLN A 433 17.62 -3.03 -15.68
C GLN A 433 17.10 -1.65 -16.12
N SER A 434 16.68 -1.53 -17.38
CA SER A 434 16.08 -0.30 -17.92
C SER A 434 14.84 0.10 -17.11
N TYR A 435 13.93 -0.83 -16.88
CA TYR A 435 12.69 -0.59 -16.14
C TYR A 435 12.95 -0.13 -14.70
N TYR A 436 13.79 -0.87 -13.95
CA TYR A 436 14.02 -0.55 -12.54
C TYR A 436 14.91 0.68 -12.35
N LEU A 437 15.78 1.04 -13.30
CA LEU A 437 16.52 2.29 -13.25
C LEU A 437 15.59 3.49 -13.45
N LEU A 438 14.72 3.45 -14.45
CA LEU A 438 13.69 4.47 -14.65
C LEU A 438 12.75 4.57 -13.44
N MET A 439 12.32 3.43 -12.87
CA MET A 439 11.50 3.40 -11.67
C MET A 439 12.21 4.07 -10.48
N GLY A 440 13.49 3.76 -10.26
CA GLY A 440 14.29 4.37 -9.20
C GLY A 440 14.43 5.89 -9.36
N MET A 441 14.64 6.38 -10.59
CA MET A 441 14.67 7.81 -10.89
C MET A 441 13.30 8.47 -10.61
N ARG A 442 12.22 7.81 -11.03
CA ARG A 442 10.84 8.28 -10.82
C ARG A 442 10.51 8.39 -9.32
N LEU A 443 10.81 7.36 -8.54
CA LEU A 443 10.57 7.35 -7.09
C LEU A 443 11.40 8.41 -6.37
N ARG A 444 12.69 8.53 -6.68
CA ARG A 444 13.57 9.58 -6.10
C ARG A 444 13.02 10.98 -6.36
N LYS A 445 12.61 11.25 -7.60
CA LYS A 445 12.01 12.54 -7.95
C LYS A 445 10.75 12.81 -7.15
N GLN A 446 9.79 11.89 -7.14
CA GLN A 446 8.53 12.10 -6.44
C GLN A 446 8.75 12.28 -4.93
N ALA A 447 9.67 11.51 -4.33
CA ALA A 447 9.99 11.64 -2.92
C ALA A 447 10.63 12.99 -2.60
N ARG A 448 11.54 13.48 -3.44
CA ARG A 448 12.12 14.83 -3.34
C ARG A 448 11.05 15.92 -3.44
N GLN A 449 10.14 15.82 -4.41
CA GLN A 449 9.05 16.79 -4.59
C GLN A 449 8.17 16.90 -3.32
N ILE A 450 7.87 15.75 -2.71
CA ILE A 450 7.05 15.71 -1.48
C ILE A 450 7.83 16.25 -0.27
N LEU A 451 9.05 15.78 -0.05
CA LEU A 451 9.79 16.03 1.20
C LEU A 451 10.57 17.35 1.22
N GLN A 452 11.14 17.75 0.08
CA GLN A 452 12.02 18.92 0.00
C GLN A 452 11.29 20.10 -0.63
N ASP A 453 10.64 19.87 -1.77
CA ASP A 453 10.01 20.97 -2.52
C ASP A 453 8.60 21.29 -2.01
N HIS A 454 8.00 20.40 -1.20
CA HIS A 454 6.66 20.52 -0.63
C HIS A 454 5.57 20.73 -1.70
N VAL A 455 5.72 20.05 -2.84
CA VAL A 455 4.78 20.10 -3.97
C VAL A 455 4.19 18.72 -4.27
N LYS A 456 3.06 18.70 -4.97
CA LYS A 456 2.45 17.44 -5.43
C LYS A 456 3.41 16.73 -6.40
N PRO A 457 3.62 15.41 -6.25
CA PRO A 457 4.51 14.67 -7.12
C PRO A 457 3.96 14.57 -8.55
N ASP A 458 4.84 14.68 -9.54
CA ASP A 458 4.54 14.50 -10.96
C ASP A 458 5.58 13.62 -11.67
N ASN A 459 5.41 13.35 -12.97
CA ASN A 459 6.29 12.47 -13.75
C ASN A 459 7.28 13.19 -14.68
N PHE A 460 7.36 14.53 -14.66
CA PHE A 460 8.20 15.32 -15.57
C PHE A 460 9.64 15.46 -15.06
N MET A 461 10.60 14.81 -15.71
CA MET A 461 12.02 14.85 -15.34
C MET A 461 12.74 15.98 -16.09
N GLU A 462 13.45 16.84 -15.34
CA GLU A 462 14.33 17.88 -15.90
C GLU A 462 15.69 17.29 -16.28
N LEU A 463 16.20 17.63 -17.48
CA LEU A 463 17.50 17.15 -17.93
C LEU A 463 18.67 17.82 -17.22
N GLU A 464 18.55 19.12 -16.92
CA GLU A 464 19.61 19.91 -16.28
C GLU A 464 19.94 19.41 -14.87
N GLY A 465 18.97 18.81 -14.17
CA GLY A 465 19.15 18.21 -12.86
C GLY A 465 19.83 16.83 -12.87
N LEU A 466 20.10 16.26 -14.05
CA LEU A 466 20.72 14.93 -14.20
C LEU A 466 22.22 15.04 -14.50
N THR A 467 22.99 14.13 -13.92
CA THR A 467 24.41 14.01 -14.24
C THR A 467 24.62 13.55 -15.70
N ARG A 468 25.79 13.82 -16.27
CA ARG A 468 26.14 13.35 -17.64
C ARG A 468 26.06 11.82 -17.77
N ILE A 469 26.35 11.10 -16.68
CA ILE A 469 26.26 9.63 -16.63
C ILE A 469 24.81 9.19 -16.69
N GLU A 470 23.91 9.80 -15.90
CA GLU A 470 22.48 9.52 -15.94
C GLU A 470 21.88 9.84 -17.31
N GLN A 471 22.22 10.99 -17.90
CA GLN A 471 21.74 11.35 -19.25
C GLN A 471 22.24 10.39 -20.33
N ARG A 472 23.46 9.85 -20.21
CA ARG A 472 23.97 8.82 -21.14
C ARG A 472 23.24 7.50 -20.94
N THR A 473 23.01 7.11 -19.68
CA THR A 473 22.28 5.89 -19.33
C THR A 473 20.85 5.93 -19.85
N LEU A 474 20.14 7.05 -19.66
CA LEU A 474 18.79 7.25 -20.22
C LEU A 474 18.75 7.10 -21.74
N ARG A 475 19.74 7.65 -22.45
CA ARG A 475 19.83 7.50 -23.92
C ARG A 475 19.98 6.04 -24.34
N GLU A 476 20.80 5.26 -23.64
CA GLU A 476 20.93 3.82 -23.95
C GLU A 476 19.65 3.04 -23.60
N ILE A 477 18.98 3.39 -22.50
CA ILE A 477 17.66 2.81 -22.17
C ILE A 477 16.64 3.10 -23.28
N PHE A 478 16.57 4.34 -23.77
CA PHE A 478 15.59 4.69 -24.80
C PHE A 478 15.87 3.98 -26.14
N LYS A 479 17.15 3.79 -26.51
CA LYS A 479 17.52 2.97 -27.67
C LYS A 479 17.13 1.51 -27.50
N THR A 480 17.31 0.98 -26.29
CA THR A 480 16.88 -0.38 -25.95
C THR A 480 15.38 -0.50 -26.19
N ILE A 481 14.58 0.40 -25.61
CA ILE A 481 13.12 0.42 -25.80
C ILE A 481 12.74 0.51 -27.29
N GLU A 482 13.38 1.40 -28.06
CA GLU A 482 13.15 1.57 -29.49
C GLU A 482 13.39 0.26 -30.26
N HIS A 483 14.52 -0.41 -30.00
CA HIS A 483 14.86 -1.69 -30.62
C HIS A 483 13.81 -2.78 -30.32
N PHE A 484 13.34 -2.86 -29.08
CA PHE A 484 12.31 -3.81 -28.68
C PHE A 484 10.94 -3.49 -29.30
N GLN A 485 10.60 -2.22 -29.47
CA GLN A 485 9.40 -1.81 -30.18
C GLN A 485 9.44 -2.22 -31.66
N GLU A 486 10.60 -2.08 -32.34
CA GLU A 486 10.77 -2.58 -33.71
C GLU A 486 10.53 -4.09 -33.80
N ARG A 487 11.05 -4.86 -32.84
CA ARG A 487 10.80 -6.31 -32.76
C ARG A 487 9.31 -6.64 -32.62
N ILE A 488 8.57 -5.90 -31.78
CA ILE A 488 7.10 -6.06 -31.67
C ILE A 488 6.40 -5.76 -32.98
N ARG A 489 6.78 -4.67 -33.66
CA ARG A 489 6.17 -4.28 -34.94
C ARG A 489 6.29 -5.42 -35.94
N VAL A 490 7.48 -5.99 -36.11
CA VAL A 490 7.70 -7.12 -37.01
C VAL A 490 6.95 -8.37 -36.55
N GLY A 491 6.95 -8.68 -35.25
CA GLY A 491 6.39 -9.93 -34.72
C GLY A 491 4.86 -9.99 -34.57
N PHE A 492 4.19 -8.84 -34.48
CA PHE A 492 2.75 -8.78 -34.18
C PHE A 492 1.89 -8.02 -35.18
N THR A 493 2.45 -7.11 -36.00
CA THR A 493 1.63 -6.32 -36.93
C THR A 493 1.81 -6.69 -38.40
N ASN A 494 2.76 -7.58 -38.74
CA ASN A 494 3.14 -7.95 -40.12
C ASN A 494 3.47 -6.75 -41.05
N ASN A 495 3.55 -5.53 -40.53
CA ASN A 495 3.90 -4.32 -41.28
C ASN A 495 5.38 -4.00 -41.08
N LEU A 496 6.20 -4.34 -42.07
CA LEU A 496 7.61 -3.92 -42.14
C LEU A 496 7.76 -2.43 -42.53
N PHE A 497 6.70 -1.78 -42.98
CA PHE A 497 6.68 -0.35 -43.31
C PHE A 497 5.31 0.24 -42.90
N GLY A 498 5.36 1.46 -42.36
CA GLY A 498 4.27 2.29 -41.79
C GLY A 498 2.85 1.98 -42.23
#